data_AF-A0A834M0P3-F1
#
_entry.id   AF-A0A834M0P3-F1
#
_cell.length_a   1.000
_cell.length_b   1.000
_cell.length_c   1.000
_cell.angle_alpha   90.00
_cell.angle_beta   90.00
_cell.angle_gamma   90.00
#
_symmetry.space_group_name_H-M   'P 1'
#
loop_
_entity.id
_entity.type
_entity.pdbx_description
1 polymer ?
#
loop_
_entity_poly.entity_id
_entity_poly.type
_entity_poly.pdbx_seq_one_letter_code
_entity_poly.pdbx_strand_id
1 'polypeptide(L)'
;MIHIYIKDFINKHKLLHNPKVGWVKADTKAIQAIHDHVITHNPRISVSHNDHTTWNLHIKSIQEEDRGQYMCQINTDPMKSQYEGAESLKYLLNFNA
;
A
#
# COMPACT_ATOMS: atom_id res chain seq x y z
N MET A 1 7.18 1.54 -16.29
CA MET A 1 6.35 0.82 -15.31
C MET A 1 6.41 1.62 -14.02
N ILE A 2 5.33 2.28 -13.63
CA ILE A 2 5.29 3.08 -12.39
C ILE A 2 5.01 2.11 -11.25
N HIS A 3 5.92 2.02 -10.29
CA HIS A 3 5.71 1.31 -9.04
C HIS A 3 5.37 2.35 -7.98
N ILE A 4 4.15 2.30 -7.45
CA ILE A 4 3.82 3.07 -6.24
C ILE A 4 4.43 2.27 -5.08
N TYR A 5 5.45 2.83 -4.44
CA TYR A 5 6.00 2.23 -3.22
C TYR A 5 5.32 2.88 -2.04
N ILE A 6 4.28 2.23 -1.52
CA ILE A 6 3.75 2.64 -0.24
C ILE A 6 4.61 1.97 0.82
N LYS A 7 5.59 2.71 1.33
CA LYS A 7 6.58 2.18 2.27
C LYS A 7 5.94 2.01 3.65
N ASP A 8 6.08 0.81 4.19
CA ASP A 8 5.44 0.43 5.45
C ASP A 8 6.02 1.09 6.72
N PHE A 9 5.17 1.10 7.74
CA PHE A 9 5.23 1.71 9.07
C PHE A 9 6.07 0.92 10.08
N ILE A 10 6.39 -0.36 9.83
CA ILE A 10 7.13 -1.24 10.78
C ILE A 10 8.45 -0.61 11.22
N ASN A 11 9.23 -0.05 10.30
CA ASN A 11 10.51 0.61 10.61
C ASN A 11 10.36 1.81 11.56
N LYS A 12 9.26 2.57 11.43
CA LYS A 12 9.00 3.74 12.27
C LYS A 12 8.62 3.36 13.71
N HIS A 13 8.04 2.18 13.91
CA HIS A 13 7.49 1.77 15.20
C HIS A 13 8.22 0.61 15.90
N LYS A 14 9.34 0.13 15.33
CA LYS A 14 10.22 -0.91 15.92
C LYS A 14 9.44 -2.10 16.49
N LEU A 15 8.52 -2.65 15.70
CA LEU A 15 7.72 -3.79 16.13
C LEU A 15 8.58 -5.06 16.13
N LEU A 16 8.58 -5.79 17.26
CA LEU A 16 9.44 -6.96 17.51
C LEU A 16 8.77 -8.30 17.12
N HIS A 17 7.48 -8.28 16.79
CA HIS A 17 6.69 -9.47 16.48
C HIS A 17 6.18 -9.32 15.06
N ASN A 18 6.52 -10.25 14.18
CA ASN A 18 6.19 -10.27 12.75
C ASN A 18 4.72 -9.87 12.49
N PRO A 19 4.43 -8.58 12.28
CA PRO A 19 3.07 -8.09 12.36
C PRO A 19 2.37 -8.35 11.02
N LYS A 20 1.05 -8.57 11.06
CA LYS A 20 0.25 -8.67 9.85
C LYS A 20 -0.11 -7.26 9.39
N VAL A 21 0.29 -6.97 8.15
CA VAL A 21 0.04 -5.71 7.47
C VAL A 21 -1.17 -5.85 6.55
N GLY A 22 -2.05 -4.85 6.52
CA GLY A 22 -3.21 -4.77 5.64
C GLY A 22 -3.21 -3.48 4.83
N TRP A 23 -3.60 -3.57 3.56
CA TRP A 23 -3.70 -2.45 2.64
C TRP A 23 -5.15 -2.14 2.32
N VAL A 24 -5.55 -0.88 2.47
CA VAL A 24 -6.94 -0.44 2.24
C VAL A 24 -6.94 0.81 1.36
N LYS A 25 -7.76 0.85 0.31
CA LYS A 25 -8.03 2.09 -0.42
C LYS A 25 -8.96 2.94 0.44
N ALA A 26 -8.46 4.07 0.94
CA ALA A 26 -9.03 4.76 2.09
C ALA A 26 -10.39 5.42 1.81
N ASP A 27 -10.63 5.83 0.57
CA ASP A 27 -11.86 6.46 0.11
C ASP A 27 -13.03 5.47 0.01
N THR A 28 -12.77 4.28 -0.53
CA THR A 28 -13.75 3.21 -0.76
C THR A 28 -13.82 2.20 0.39
N LYS A 29 -12.87 2.27 1.33
CA LYS A 29 -12.65 1.27 2.38
C LYS A 29 -12.41 -0.14 1.83
N ALA A 30 -12.02 -0.26 0.55
CA ALA A 30 -11.79 -1.55 -0.10
C ALA A 30 -10.45 -2.15 0.32
N ILE A 31 -10.48 -3.35 0.90
CA ILE A 31 -9.28 -4.11 1.25
C ILE A 31 -8.59 -4.57 -0.04
N GLN A 32 -7.31 -4.21 -0.19
CA GLN A 32 -6.49 -4.58 -1.34
C GLN A 32 -5.72 -5.87 -1.08
N ALA A 33 -5.06 -5.96 0.07
CA ALA A 33 -4.24 -7.11 0.45
C ALA A 33 -4.10 -7.23 1.97
N ILE A 34 -3.84 -8.43 2.46
CA ILE A 34 -3.52 -8.76 3.84
C ILE A 34 -2.30 -9.67 3.84
N HIS A 35 -1.22 -9.23 4.48
CA HIS A 35 0.07 -9.91 4.46
C HIS A 35 0.49 -10.18 3.00
N ASP A 36 0.82 -11.42 2.67
CA ASP A 36 1.23 -11.83 1.32
C ASP A 36 0.06 -12.10 0.36
N HIS A 37 -1.18 -11.95 0.84
CA HIS A 37 -2.36 -12.31 0.08
C HIS A 37 -3.07 -11.06 -0.47
N VAL A 38 -3.17 -11.00 -1.80
CA VAL A 38 -4.05 -10.03 -2.48
C VAL A 38 -5.51 -10.47 -2.30
N ILE A 39 -6.35 -9.56 -1.82
CA ILE A 39 -7.78 -9.81 -1.53
C ILE A 39 -8.68 -9.23 -2.63
N THR A 40 -8.27 -8.11 -3.22
CA THR A 40 -8.96 -7.50 -4.36
C THR A 40 -8.89 -8.37 -5.61
N HIS A 41 -9.91 -8.28 -6.47
CA HIS A 41 -9.92 -8.93 -7.78
C HIS A 41 -9.18 -8.12 -8.85
N ASN A 42 -8.60 -6.96 -8.49
CA ASN A 42 -7.85 -6.15 -9.44
C ASN A 42 -6.50 -6.84 -9.77
N PRO A 43 -6.30 -7.36 -11.00
CA PRO A 43 -5.09 -8.10 -11.37
C PRO A 43 -3.84 -7.21 -11.45
N ARG A 44 -4.01 -5.89 -11.36
CA ARG A 44 -2.91 -4.92 -11.35
C ARG A 44 -2.26 -4.79 -9.97
N ILE A 45 -2.90 -5.33 -8.92
CA ILE A 45 -2.44 -5.26 -7.53
C ILE A 45 -1.54 -6.44 -7.19
N SER A 46 -0.41 -6.15 -6.55
CA SER A 46 0.46 -7.16 -5.96
C SER A 46 1.11 -6.63 -4.68
N VAL A 47 1.64 -7.51 -3.86
CA VAL A 47 2.36 -7.15 -2.63
C VAL A 47 3.77 -7.74 -2.65
N SER A 48 4.70 -7.04 -2.01
CA SER A 48 6.02 -7.60 -1.69
C SER A 48 6.49 -7.11 -0.34
N HIS A 49 7.35 -7.88 0.32
CA HIS A 49 8.03 -7.45 1.52
C HIS A 49 9.50 -7.86 1.50
N ASN A 50 10.35 -7.10 2.19
CA ASN A 50 11.68 -7.57 2.58
C ASN A 50 11.63 -8.11 4.01
N ASP A 51 12.58 -8.98 4.37
CA ASP A 51 12.77 -9.67 5.67
C ASP A 51 12.23 -8.90 6.89
N HIS A 52 10.90 -8.94 7.05
CA HIS A 52 10.07 -8.42 8.14
C HIS A 52 9.94 -6.89 8.34
N THR A 53 10.55 -6.02 7.54
CA THR A 53 10.61 -4.57 7.89
C THR A 53 9.88 -3.62 6.95
N THR A 54 9.70 -4.01 5.70
CA THR A 54 9.13 -3.15 4.67
C THR A 54 8.15 -3.94 3.82
N TRP A 55 6.88 -3.60 3.94
CA TRP A 55 5.82 -4.08 3.06
C TRP A 55 5.53 -3.03 1.99
N ASN A 56 5.16 -3.48 0.80
CA ASN A 56 4.86 -2.64 -0.33
C ASN A 56 3.60 -3.14 -1.02
N LEU A 57 2.68 -2.23 -1.32
CA LEU A 57 1.59 -2.44 -2.26
C LEU A 57 1.99 -1.91 -3.63
N HIS A 58 1.90 -2.75 -4.65
CA HIS A 58 2.21 -2.38 -6.04
C HIS A 58 0.93 -2.32 -6.85
N ILE A 59 0.80 -1.27 -7.67
CA ILE A 59 -0.25 -1.13 -8.67
C ILE A 59 0.42 -0.95 -10.04
N LYS A 60 0.25 -1.92 -10.94
CA LYS A 60 0.76 -1.84 -12.32
C LYS A 60 -0.23 -1.10 -13.22
N SER A 61 0.26 -0.56 -14.33
CA SER A 61 -0.56 0.09 -15.37
C SER A 61 -1.58 1.07 -14.79
N ILE A 62 -1.08 2.03 -14.02
CA ILE A 62 -1.85 3.02 -13.28
C ILE A 62 -2.92 3.68 -14.15
N GLN A 63 -4.11 3.86 -13.58
CA GLN A 63 -5.27 4.53 -14.14
C GLN A 63 -5.72 5.68 -13.22
N GLU A 64 -6.52 6.62 -13.74
CA GLU A 64 -7.04 7.74 -12.95
C GLU A 64 -7.88 7.28 -11.73
N GLU A 65 -8.57 6.15 -11.86
CA GLU A 65 -9.32 5.49 -10.77
C GLU A 65 -8.46 5.05 -9.58
N ASP A 66 -7.16 4.83 -9.80
CA ASP A 66 -6.23 4.45 -8.74
C ASP A 66 -5.86 5.63 -7.84
N ARG A 67 -6.18 6.86 -8.28
CA ARG A 67 -5.97 8.08 -7.51
C ARG A 67 -6.71 7.98 -6.17
N GLY A 68 -6.05 8.49 -5.14
CA GLY A 68 -6.61 8.60 -3.81
C GLY A 68 -5.58 8.27 -2.73
N GLN A 69 -6.07 8.14 -1.51
CA GLN A 69 -5.26 7.71 -0.38
C GLN A 69 -5.39 6.20 -0.19
N TYR A 70 -4.27 5.57 0.13
CA TYR A 70 -4.20 4.20 0.60
C TYR A 70 -3.73 4.22 2.04
N MET A 71 -4.23 3.27 2.81
CA MET A 71 -3.91 3.13 4.22
C MET A 71 -3.19 1.80 4.41
N CYS A 72 -2.03 1.87 5.05
CA CYS A 72 -1.40 0.71 5.65
C CYS A 72 -1.93 0.55 7.08
N GLN A 73 -2.34 -0.65 7.46
CA GLN A 73 -2.77 -1.02 8.81
C GLN A 73 -1.92 -2.16 9.35
N ILE A 74 -1.60 -2.09 10.63
CA ILE A 74 -0.88 -3.14 11.35
C ILE A 74 -1.72 -3.63 12.52
N ASN A 75 -1.83 -4.96 12.63
CA ASN A 75 -2.62 -5.67 13.64
C ASN A 75 -2.04 -5.62 15.08
N THR A 76 -1.51 -4.47 15.52
CA THR A 76 -1.13 -4.25 16.92
C THR A 76 -2.35 -3.96 17.80
N ASP A 77 -2.16 -4.02 19.12
CA ASP A 77 -3.14 -3.54 20.09
C ASP A 77 -2.55 -2.32 20.84
N PRO A 78 -3.08 -1.09 20.65
CA PRO A 78 -4.14 -0.72 19.70
C PRO A 78 -3.67 -0.78 18.23
N MET A 79 -4.62 -0.90 17.30
CA MET A 79 -4.32 -0.95 15.87
C MET A 79 -3.63 0.33 15.41
N LYS A 80 -2.55 0.18 14.66
CA LYS A 80 -1.79 1.30 14.12
C LYS A 80 -2.03 1.44 12.62
N SER A 81 -2.15 2.67 12.14
CA SER A 81 -2.36 2.96 10.72
C SER A 81 -1.60 4.18 10.23
N GLN A 82 -1.26 4.18 8.94
CA GLN A 82 -0.67 5.32 8.23
C GLN A 82 -1.37 5.48 6.89
N TYR A 83 -1.69 6.73 6.54
CA TYR A 83 -2.24 7.10 5.25
C TYR A 83 -1.12 7.59 4.35
N GLU A 84 -1.07 7.09 3.13
CA GLU A 84 -0.16 7.52 2.08
C GLU A 84 -0.98 7.82 0.82
N GLY A 85 -0.73 8.97 0.21
CA GLY A 85 -1.38 9.34 -1.03
C GLY A 85 -0.75 8.61 -2.20
N ALA A 86 -1.56 8.03 -3.09
CA ALA A 86 -1.13 7.75 -4.46
C ALA A 86 -0.98 9.05 -5.29
N GLU A 87 -1.05 10.23 -4.67
CA GLU A 87 -0.98 11.53 -5.33
C GLU A 87 0.38 11.86 -5.97
N SER A 88 1.41 11.03 -5.75
CA SER A 88 2.65 11.07 -6.54
C SER A 88 2.41 10.82 -8.05
N LEU A 89 1.23 10.35 -8.44
CA LEU A 89 0.83 10.18 -9.84
C LEU A 89 0.67 11.49 -10.63
N LYS A 90 0.50 12.65 -9.97
CA LYS A 90 0.56 13.96 -10.66
C LYS A 90 1.91 14.21 -11.34
N TYR A 91 3.00 13.67 -10.78
CA TYR A 91 4.34 13.84 -11.36
C TYR A 91 4.65 12.84 -12.49
N LEU A 92 3.88 11.76 -12.60
CA LEU A 92 4.16 10.67 -13.53
C LEU A 92 3.24 10.67 -14.76
N LEU A 93 2.05 11.26 -14.65
CA LEU A 93 1.18 11.52 -15.81
C LEU A 93 1.59 12.76 -16.61
N ASN A 94 2.48 13.62 -16.07
CA ASN A 94 2.95 14.86 -16.70
C ASN A 94 4.25 14.72 -17.53
N PHE A 95 4.65 13.51 -17.93
CA PHE A 95 5.86 13.29 -18.76
C PHE A 95 5.61 12.76 -20.17
N ASN A 96 4.38 12.89 -20.68
CA ASN A 96 4.07 12.68 -22.10
C ASN A 96 3.19 13.80 -22.66
N ALA A 97 3.69 15.04 -22.62
CA ALA A 97 3.27 16.13 -23.49
C ALA A 97 4.51 16.65 -24.24
#